data_AF-A0A920LMJ9-F1
#
_entry.id   AF-A0A920LMJ9-F1
#
_cell.length_a   1.000
_cell.length_b   1.000
_cell.length_c   1.000
_cell.angle_alpha   90.00
_cell.angle_beta   90.00
_cell.angle_gamma   90.00
#
_symmetry.space_group_name_H-M   'P 1'
#
loop_
_entity.id
_entity.type
_entity.pdbx_description
1 polymer ?
#
loop_
_entity_poly.entity_id
_entity_poly.type
_entity_poly.pdbx_seq_one_letter_code
_entity_poly.pdbx_strand_id
1 'polypeptide(L)'
;MDLVLKDTGLFDSLAKKLNAPLEISPKIVEIFKDGQKKYGSRAWSSMIVKRMEDLNKIDFRAEGFPDELVDNEPEEKGYEI
;
A
#
# COMPACT_ATOMS: atom_id res chain seq x y z
N MET A 1 -5.68 -5.73 -3.32
CA MET A 1 -4.96 -4.79 -4.20
C MET A 1 -5.97 -4.03 -5.01
N ASP A 2 -6.94 -4.77 -5.56
CA ASP A 2 -8.25 -4.30 -6.04
C ASP A 2 -8.84 -3.09 -5.30
N LEU A 3 -8.96 -3.14 -3.96
CA LEU A 3 -9.58 -2.07 -3.17
C LEU A 3 -8.77 -0.77 -3.21
N VAL A 4 -7.44 -0.86 -3.04
CA VAL A 4 -6.58 0.32 -3.12
C VAL A 4 -6.54 0.88 -4.54
N LEU A 5 -6.54 0.03 -5.56
CA LEU A 5 -6.63 0.48 -6.96
C LEU A 5 -7.95 1.18 -7.28
N LYS A 6 -9.05 0.74 -6.67
CA LYS A 6 -10.35 1.40 -6.79
C LYS A 6 -10.27 2.82 -6.22
N ASP A 7 -9.76 3.00 -5.00
CA ASP A 7 -9.72 4.31 -4.34
C ASP A 7 -8.70 5.26 -4.99
N THR A 8 -7.48 4.78 -5.25
CA THR A 8 -6.42 5.56 -5.92
C THR A 8 -6.79 5.90 -7.36
N GLY A 9 -7.42 4.98 -8.10
CA GLY A 9 -7.90 5.23 -9.45
C GLY A 9 -9.06 6.23 -9.50
N LEU A 10 -9.98 6.18 -8.53
CA LEU A 10 -11.05 7.18 -8.39
C LEU A 10 -10.46 8.58 -8.17
N PHE A 11 -9.50 8.70 -7.25
CA PHE A 11 -8.86 9.97 -6.93
C PHE A 11 -8.06 10.53 -8.12
N ASP A 12 -7.27 9.69 -8.79
CA ASP A 12 -6.52 10.07 -9.99
C ASP A 12 -7.42 10.55 -11.13
N SER A 13 -8.55 9.86 -11.34
CA SER A 13 -9.55 10.24 -12.34
C SER A 13 -10.23 11.57 -12.01
N LEU A 14 -10.53 11.81 -10.74
CA LEU A 14 -11.10 13.07 -10.28
C LEU A 14 -10.13 14.23 -10.47
N ALA A 15 -8.86 14.04 -10.11
CA ALA A 15 -7.82 15.04 -10.29
C ALA A 15 -7.65 15.45 -11.75
N LYS A 16 -7.63 14.46 -12.67
CA LYS A 16 -7.61 14.71 -14.12
C LYS A 16 -8.82 15.50 -14.59
N LYS A 17 -10.02 15.16 -14.11
CA LYS A 17 -11.26 15.89 -14.44
C LYS A 17 -11.22 17.34 -13.98
N LEU A 18 -10.57 17.62 -12.85
CA LEU A 18 -10.44 18.96 -12.28
C LEU A 18 -9.20 19.72 -12.77
N ASN A 19 -8.40 19.13 -13.68
CA ASN A 19 -7.09 19.66 -14.09
C ASN A 19 -6.16 19.98 -12.90
N ALA A 20 -6.25 19.19 -11.83
CA ALA A 20 -5.37 19.32 -10.68
C ALA A 20 -4.01 18.66 -10.97
N PRO A 21 -2.88 19.38 -10.83
CA PRO A 21 -1.56 18.84 -11.16
C PRO A 21 -1.03 17.95 -10.02
N LEU A 22 -1.46 16.68 -9.99
CA LEU A 22 -1.01 15.71 -9.00
C LEU A 22 0.12 14.84 -9.56
N GLU A 23 1.37 15.21 -9.27
CA GLU A 23 2.55 14.51 -9.79
C GLU A 23 2.65 13.04 -9.29
N ILE A 24 2.27 12.81 -8.04
CA ILE A 24 2.49 11.53 -7.36
C ILE A 24 1.35 10.53 -7.64
N SER A 25 0.12 11.02 -7.81
CA SER A 25 -1.08 10.16 -7.98
C SER A 25 -0.95 9.15 -9.13
N PRO A 26 -0.57 9.53 -10.36
CA PRO A 26 -0.39 8.58 -11.45
C PRO A 26 0.65 7.50 -11.13
N LYS A 27 1.75 7.88 -10.46
CA LYS A 27 2.83 6.95 -10.08
C LYS A 27 2.34 5.93 -9.07
N ILE A 28 1.53 6.36 -8.08
CA ILE A 28 0.92 5.45 -7.11
C ILE A 28 0.04 4.43 -7.82
N VAL A 29 -0.84 4.88 -8.74
CA VAL A 29 -1.72 3.98 -9.50
C VAL A 29 -0.90 2.96 -10.31
N GLU A 30 0.19 3.40 -10.95
CA GLU A 30 1.09 2.52 -11.70
C GLU A 30 1.75 1.46 -10.81
N ILE A 31 2.29 1.86 -9.65
CA ILE A 31 2.92 0.94 -8.68
C ILE A 31 1.92 -0.12 -8.22
N PHE A 32 0.69 0.28 -7.88
CA PHE A 32 -0.33 -0.67 -7.44
C PHE A 32 -0.84 -1.58 -8.56
N LYS A 33 -0.89 -1.11 -9.82
CA LYS A 33 -1.22 -1.95 -10.98
C LYS A 33 -0.17 -3.02 -11.21
N ASP A 34 1.11 -2.65 -11.11
CA ASP A 34 2.21 -3.60 -11.22
C ASP A 34 2.21 -4.62 -10.07
N GLY A 35 1.99 -4.14 -8.84
CA GLY A 35 1.81 -5.01 -7.67
C GLY A 35 0.65 -5.99 -7.84
N GLN A 36 -0.50 -5.53 -8.34
CA GLN A 36 -1.64 -6.39 -8.63
C GLN A 36 -1.31 -7.44 -9.70
N LYS A 37 -0.59 -7.07 -10.75
CA LYS A 37 -0.16 -8.00 -11.81
C LYS A 37 0.73 -9.10 -11.25
N LYS A 38 1.61 -8.76 -10.31
CA LYS A 38 2.58 -9.69 -9.72
C LYS A 38 2.00 -10.59 -8.63
N TYR A 39 1.18 -10.04 -7.73
CA TYR A 39 0.70 -10.74 -6.53
C TYR A 39 -0.79 -11.11 -6.56
N GLY A 40 -1.52 -10.64 -7.57
CA GLY A 40 -2.95 -10.87 -7.74
C GLY A 40 -3.84 -9.78 -7.14
N SER A 41 -5.11 -9.77 -7.57
CA SER A 41 -6.09 -8.75 -7.18
C SER A 41 -6.41 -8.74 -5.70
N ARG A 42 -6.45 -9.92 -5.06
CA ARG A 42 -6.81 -10.08 -3.64
C ARG A 42 -5.62 -9.98 -2.68
N ALA A 43 -4.39 -9.77 -3.19
CA ALA A 43 -3.22 -9.54 -2.36
C ALA A 43 -3.38 -8.27 -1.51
N TRP A 44 -2.79 -8.23 -0.32
CA TRP A 44 -2.81 -7.04 0.53
C TRP A 44 -2.00 -5.90 -0.10
N SER A 45 -2.39 -4.66 0.16
CA SER A 45 -1.70 -3.48 -0.38
C SER A 45 -0.26 -3.34 0.14
N SER A 46 0.00 -3.81 1.37
CA SER A 46 1.34 -3.87 1.96
C SER A 46 2.33 -4.71 1.14
N MET A 47 1.84 -5.60 0.26
CA MET A 47 2.68 -6.38 -0.66
C MET A 47 3.48 -5.51 -1.65
N ILE A 48 3.18 -4.20 -1.75
CA ILE A 48 4.04 -3.26 -2.46
C ILE A 48 5.43 -3.14 -1.82
N VAL A 49 5.56 -3.38 -0.50
CA VAL A 49 6.88 -3.50 0.15
C VAL A 49 7.58 -4.76 -0.34
N LYS A 50 6.88 -5.89 -0.38
CA LYS A 50 7.42 -7.14 -0.94
C LYS A 50 7.86 -7.02 -2.39
N ARG A 51 7.24 -6.13 -3.17
CA ARG A 51 7.70 -5.78 -4.52
C ARG A 51 9.15 -5.31 -4.53
N MET A 52 9.53 -4.49 -3.54
CA MET A 52 10.89 -3.98 -3.39
C MET A 52 11.84 -5.06 -2.87
N GLU A 53 11.40 -5.88 -1.93
CA GLU A 53 12.15 -7.05 -1.45
C GLU A 53 12.53 -7.98 -2.61
N ASP A 54 11.53 -8.40 -3.39
CA ASP A 54 11.72 -9.32 -4.51
C ASP A 54 12.59 -8.70 -5.62
N LEU A 55 12.49 -7.39 -5.86
CA LEU A 55 13.30 -6.67 -6.85
C LEU A 55 14.78 -6.67 -6.45
N ASN A 56 15.06 -6.46 -5.15
CA ASN A 56 16.41 -6.36 -4.62
C ASN A 56 16.95 -7.70 -4.08
N LYS A 57 16.12 -8.76 -4.10
CA LYS A 57 16.43 -10.10 -3.57
C LYS A 57 16.90 -10.06 -2.11
N ILE A 58 16.23 -9.25 -1.30
CA ILE A 58 16.53 -9.06 0.12
C ILE A 58 15.22 -9.04 0.91
N ASP A 59 15.26 -9.56 2.13
CA ASP A 59 14.16 -9.44 3.09
C ASP A 59 14.33 -8.12 3.87
N PHE A 60 13.28 -7.31 3.98
CA PHE A 60 13.31 -6.06 4.74
C PHE A 60 13.07 -6.26 6.24
N ARG A 61 12.98 -7.50 6.71
CA ARG A 61 12.96 -7.83 8.15
C ARG A 61 14.33 -7.65 8.78
N ALA A 62 14.35 -6.99 9.94
CA ALA A 62 15.52 -6.95 10.80
C ALA A 62 15.64 -8.23 11.62
N GLU A 63 16.86 -8.60 12.00
CA GLU A 63 17.11 -9.72 12.91
C GLU A 63 16.39 -9.49 14.25
N GLY A 64 15.69 -10.51 14.74
CA GLY A 64 14.91 -10.44 15.98
C GLY A 64 13.54 -9.76 15.87
N PHE A 65 13.15 -9.25 14.69
CA PHE A 65 11.80 -8.70 14.49
C PHE A 65 10.76 -9.83 14.43
N PRO A 66 9.70 -9.81 15.26
CA PRO A 66 8.78 -10.93 15.37
C PRO A 66 7.92 -11.09 14.11
N ASP A 67 7.48 -12.33 13.85
CA ASP A 67 6.60 -12.64 12.72
C ASP A 67 5.22 -11.99 12.84
N GLU A 68 4.70 -11.95 14.07
CA GLU A 68 3.43 -11.33 14.43
C GLU A 68 3.66 -10.26 15.50
N LEU A 69 3.04 -9.09 15.30
CA LEU A 69 2.98 -8.05 16.32
C LEU A 69 1.81 -8.36 17.24
N VAL A 70 2.11 -8.61 18.52
CA VAL A 70 1.11 -8.83 19.56
C VAL A 70 0.99 -7.56 20.38
N ASP A 71 -0.20 -6.99 20.38
CA ASP A 71 -0.54 -5.91 21.31
C ASP A 71 -0.80 -6.49 22.69
N ASN A 72 -0.03 -6.03 23.67
CA ASN A 72 -0.16 -6.43 25.07
C ASN A 72 -0.76 -5.30 25.92
N GLU A 73 -1.06 -4.14 25.32
CA GLU A 73 -1.66 -3.01 26.00
C GLU A 73 -3.16 -3.27 26.21
N PRO A 74 -3.74 -2.85 27.35
CA PRO A 74 -5.19 -2.92 27.56
C PRO A 74 -5.93 -2.07 26.51
N GLU A 75 -7.09 -2.54 26.05
CA GLU A 75 -7.94 -1.75 25.15
C GLU A 75 -8.38 -0.45 25.85
N GLU A 76 -8.03 0.69 25.25
CA GLU A 76 -8.42 2.01 25.74
C GLU A 76 -9.38 2.69 24.77
N LYS A 77 -10.16 3.65 25.31
CA LYS A 77 -11.10 4.42 24.51
C LYS A 77 -10.33 5.43 23.66
N GLY A 78 -10.41 5.29 22.35
CA GLY A 78 -9.82 6.27 21.43
C GLY A 78 -10.37 7.68 21.63
N TYR A 79 -9.52 8.68 21.42
CA TYR A 79 -9.90 10.11 21.36
C TYR A 79 -9.31 10.74 20.10
N GLU A 80 -10.00 11.74 19.55
CA GLU A 80 -9.51 12.48 18.39
C GLU A 80 -8.41 13.47 18.81
N ILE A 81 -7.37 13.57 17.96
CA ILE A 81 -6.28 14.55 18.05
C ILE A 81 -6.42 15.51 16.88
#